data_AF-A0A7W0CA51-F1
#
_entry.id   AF-A0A7W0CA51-F1
#
_cell.length_a   1.000
_cell.length_b   1.000
_cell.length_c   1.000
_cell.angle_alpha   90.00
_cell.angle_beta   90.00
_cell.angle_gamma   90.00
#
_symmetry.space_group_name_H-M   'P 1'
#
loop_
_entity.id
_entity.type
_entity.pdbx_description
1 polymer ?
#
loop_
_entity_poly.entity_id
_entity_poly.type
_entity_poly.pdbx_seq_one_letter_code
_entity_poly.pdbx_strand_id
1 'polypeptide(L)'
;MIEEIPIIRDYRYRLNDNLLGNDGSLIAFLDSFMRDQQGFSILQPESIILSSSSELFILTTPEAKSFMQAVYSMFPKASVRFSSLACLGFYAAVLDFLQSGDRNALVLLLETPGFLPQYCLNAIGAGQGGFGLNAQEGFAVAYLEKIPRDRLKVGMMIVNDCQIFGQPEKINGVLQCIRKSADCIMRLQSKIYSKIVSFELPLQWSEQMIKGFRQAMPDPHTPKNWLKGCETETRHYLTLKPIMELSLHKNELKETGLIPLTLGAGGRLGLLQVSHHSHHNDGNPSISCWRQKGITPRICHFNADLEKYRSVADCFSSPGNWPRIYEQIRQSLYYFKTPAEQKDNLFYQWVVR
;
A
#
# COMPACT_ATOMS: atom_id res chain seq x y z
N MET A 1 7.53 -5.14 -29.56
CA MET A 1 7.22 -5.45 -28.15
C MET A 1 5.73 -5.30 -27.98
N ILE A 2 5.04 -6.31 -27.46
CA ILE A 2 3.62 -6.23 -27.15
C ILE A 2 3.48 -5.35 -25.90
N GLU A 3 2.59 -4.37 -25.93
CA GLU A 3 2.32 -3.49 -24.78
C GLU A 3 1.58 -4.29 -23.71
N GLU A 4 2.15 -4.38 -22.51
CA GLU A 4 1.54 -5.05 -21.36
C GLU A 4 0.86 -4.04 -20.43
N ILE A 5 -0.36 -4.38 -20.01
CA ILE A 5 -1.23 -3.55 -19.18
C ILE A 5 -1.39 -4.22 -17.82
N PRO A 6 -1.02 -3.57 -16.71
CA PRO A 6 -1.20 -4.05 -15.36
C PRO A 6 -2.67 -3.95 -14.97
N ILE A 7 -3.19 -5.04 -14.46
CA ILE A 7 -4.53 -5.16 -13.93
C ILE A 7 -4.50 -5.65 -12.49
N ILE A 8 -5.52 -5.28 -11.73
CA ILE A 8 -5.90 -5.96 -10.50
C ILE A 8 -6.94 -7.01 -10.92
N ARG A 9 -6.52 -8.27 -11.00
CA ARG A 9 -7.40 -9.36 -11.45
C ARG A 9 -8.52 -9.61 -10.45
N ASP A 10 -8.15 -9.71 -9.17
CA ASP A 10 -9.08 -9.87 -8.06
C ASP A 10 -8.41 -9.39 -6.77
N TYR A 11 -9.21 -9.07 -5.76
CA TYR A 11 -8.76 -8.72 -4.42
C TYR A 11 -9.80 -9.10 -3.37
N ARG A 12 -9.34 -9.43 -2.17
CA ARG A 12 -10.20 -9.66 -1.00
C ARG A 12 -9.51 -9.18 0.27
N TYR A 13 -10.30 -8.90 1.29
CA TYR A 13 -9.78 -8.58 2.60
C TYR A 13 -10.64 -9.20 3.71
N ARG A 14 -10.04 -9.33 4.88
CA ARG A 14 -10.66 -9.76 6.12
C ARG A 14 -10.09 -8.93 7.26
N LEU A 15 -10.97 -8.33 8.06
CA LEU A 15 -10.63 -7.70 9.32
C LEU A 15 -10.92 -8.71 10.44
N ASN A 16 -10.04 -8.81 11.44
CA ASN A 16 -10.28 -9.63 12.62
C ASN A 16 -9.27 -9.26 13.71
N ASP A 17 -9.72 -9.06 14.95
CA ASP A 17 -8.89 -8.71 16.11
C ASP A 17 -7.91 -9.84 16.53
N ASN A 18 -8.03 -11.03 15.92
CA ASN A 18 -7.15 -12.19 16.11
C ASN A 18 -6.88 -12.90 14.77
N LEU A 19 -6.35 -12.19 13.76
CA LEU A 19 -6.06 -12.80 12.44
C LEU A 19 -5.16 -14.01 12.49
N LEU A 20 -4.24 -14.00 13.44
CA LEU A 20 -3.15 -14.94 13.55
C LEU A 20 -3.43 -16.07 14.55
N GLY A 21 -4.63 -16.15 15.15
CA GLY A 21 -5.03 -17.30 15.96
C GLY A 21 -4.83 -18.63 15.21
N ASN A 22 -4.38 -19.67 15.93
CA ASN A 22 -3.85 -20.97 15.47
C ASN A 22 -4.74 -21.82 14.51
N ASP A 23 -5.81 -21.28 13.96
CA ASP A 23 -6.89 -22.04 13.31
C ASP A 23 -6.69 -22.24 11.80
N GLY A 24 -5.49 -21.95 11.26
CA GLY A 24 -5.23 -22.05 9.80
C GLY A 24 -6.09 -21.11 8.94
N SER A 25 -6.76 -20.14 9.57
CA SER A 25 -7.86 -19.39 8.94
C SER A 25 -7.40 -18.47 7.80
N LEU A 26 -6.16 -17.94 7.87
CA LEU A 26 -5.56 -17.14 6.79
C LEU A 26 -5.20 -17.99 5.57
N ILE A 27 -4.69 -19.21 5.80
CA ILE A 27 -4.38 -20.14 4.72
C ILE A 27 -5.67 -20.59 4.04
N ALA A 28 -6.71 -20.92 4.81
CA ALA A 28 -8.03 -21.24 4.24
C ALA A 28 -8.62 -20.07 3.42
N PHE A 29 -8.47 -18.84 3.91
CA PHE A 29 -8.89 -17.64 3.18
C PHE A 29 -8.11 -17.46 1.88
N LEU A 30 -6.78 -17.63 1.92
CA LEU A 30 -5.93 -17.53 0.73
C LEU A 30 -6.25 -18.63 -0.28
N ASP A 31 -6.38 -19.87 0.18
CA ASP A 31 -6.73 -21.03 -0.61
C ASP A 31 -8.12 -20.88 -1.26
N SER A 32 -9.10 -20.34 -0.53
CA SER A 32 -10.39 -19.95 -1.12
C SER A 32 -10.26 -18.87 -2.18
N PHE A 33 -9.47 -17.81 -1.93
CA PHE A 33 -9.22 -16.75 -2.92
C PHE A 33 -8.60 -17.32 -4.20
N MET A 34 -7.61 -18.21 -4.06
CA MET A 34 -6.91 -18.82 -5.19
C MET A 34 -7.78 -19.82 -5.93
N ARG A 35 -8.62 -20.59 -5.23
CA ARG A 35 -9.62 -21.44 -5.86
C ARG A 35 -10.58 -20.62 -6.68
N ASP A 36 -11.23 -19.60 -6.11
CA ASP A 36 -12.30 -18.83 -6.77
C ASP A 36 -11.88 -18.10 -8.05
N GLN A 37 -10.59 -18.09 -8.37
CA GLN A 37 -10.09 -17.75 -9.71
C GLN A 37 -10.46 -18.82 -10.79
N GLN A 38 -11.44 -19.72 -10.52
CA GLN A 38 -11.82 -20.88 -11.35
C GLN A 38 -12.28 -20.45 -12.75
N GLY A 39 -11.35 -20.61 -13.68
CA GLY A 39 -11.49 -20.44 -15.13
C GLY A 39 -10.16 -20.61 -15.86
N PHE A 40 -9.06 -20.73 -15.12
CA PHE A 40 -7.70 -20.87 -15.60
C PHE A 40 -7.03 -21.97 -14.79
N SER A 41 -6.17 -22.78 -15.42
CA SER A 41 -5.24 -23.68 -14.73
C SER A 41 -4.64 -22.98 -13.50
N ILE A 42 -4.62 -23.65 -12.34
CA ILE A 42 -4.15 -23.17 -11.03
C ILE A 42 -3.15 -22.03 -11.21
N LEU A 43 -3.58 -20.79 -10.94
CA LEU A 43 -2.72 -19.61 -11.08
C LEU A 43 -1.54 -19.76 -10.13
N GLN A 44 -0.37 -20.02 -10.68
CA GLN A 44 0.89 -20.03 -9.95
C GLN A 44 1.51 -18.65 -10.09
N PRO A 45 1.53 -17.83 -9.03
CA PRO A 45 2.16 -16.52 -9.10
C PRO A 45 3.67 -16.68 -9.38
N GLU A 46 4.22 -15.85 -10.26
CA GLU A 46 5.66 -15.74 -10.50
C GLU A 46 6.36 -15.06 -9.30
N SER A 47 5.64 -14.16 -8.61
CA SER A 47 6.11 -13.56 -7.37
C SER A 47 5.03 -13.41 -6.31
N ILE A 48 5.44 -13.46 -5.05
CA ILE A 48 4.65 -13.06 -3.88
C ILE A 48 5.28 -11.78 -3.33
N ILE A 49 4.46 -10.75 -3.17
CA ILE A 49 4.88 -9.47 -2.58
C ILE A 49 4.16 -9.31 -1.25
N LEU A 50 4.89 -9.48 -0.15
CA LEU A 50 4.39 -9.22 1.19
C LEU A 50 4.59 -7.75 1.54
N SER A 51 3.58 -7.15 2.16
CA SER A 51 3.64 -5.80 2.70
C SER A 51 2.95 -5.72 4.06
N SER A 52 3.51 -4.90 4.94
CA SER A 52 2.94 -4.56 6.24
C SER A 52 3.39 -3.16 6.63
N SER A 53 2.55 -2.39 7.32
CA SER A 53 2.97 -1.13 7.93
C SER A 53 4.03 -1.32 9.02
N SER A 54 4.10 -2.52 9.58
CA SER A 54 5.11 -2.96 10.54
C SER A 54 6.46 -3.32 9.89
N GLU A 55 6.60 -3.20 8.56
CA GLU A 55 7.79 -3.65 7.82
C GLU A 55 8.12 -5.12 8.19
N LEU A 56 9.40 -5.50 8.26
CA LEU A 56 9.80 -6.87 8.63
C LEU A 56 9.47 -7.24 10.09
N PHE A 57 9.04 -6.30 10.94
CA PHE A 57 8.62 -6.62 12.31
C PHE A 57 7.50 -7.66 12.34
N ILE A 58 6.61 -7.65 11.33
CA ILE A 58 5.55 -8.65 11.21
C ILE A 58 6.11 -10.08 11.24
N LEU A 59 7.28 -10.30 10.62
CA LEU A 59 7.94 -11.61 10.56
C LEU A 59 8.66 -11.98 11.86
N THR A 60 8.52 -11.19 12.92
CA THR A 60 8.99 -11.57 14.26
C THR A 60 7.94 -12.41 15.00
N THR A 61 6.65 -12.25 14.66
CA THR A 61 5.55 -13.01 15.28
C THR A 61 5.55 -14.47 14.81
N PRO A 62 5.39 -15.45 15.72
CA PRO A 62 5.36 -16.87 15.35
C PRO A 62 4.33 -17.22 14.28
N GLU A 63 3.19 -16.55 14.32
CA GLU A 63 2.02 -16.87 13.51
C GLU A 63 2.20 -16.32 12.09
N ALA A 64 2.75 -15.11 11.93
CA ALA A 64 3.08 -14.60 10.60
C ALA A 64 4.20 -15.41 9.94
N LYS A 65 5.20 -15.87 10.72
CA LYS A 65 6.23 -16.81 10.23
C LYS A 65 5.59 -18.11 9.72
N SER A 66 4.71 -18.70 10.53
CA SER A 66 4.02 -19.96 10.17
C SER A 66 3.14 -19.78 8.92
N PHE A 67 2.40 -18.67 8.83
CA PHE A 67 1.63 -18.32 7.65
C PHE A 67 2.54 -18.21 6.41
N MET A 68 3.66 -17.49 6.51
CA MET A 68 4.59 -17.34 5.39
C MET A 68 5.22 -18.68 4.97
N GLN A 69 5.59 -19.55 5.92
CA GLN A 69 6.07 -20.90 5.60
C GLN A 69 5.03 -21.72 4.82
N ALA A 70 3.75 -21.63 5.19
CA ALA A 70 2.68 -22.27 4.46
C ALA A 70 2.48 -21.66 3.06
N VAL A 71 2.60 -20.33 2.90
CA VAL A 71 2.59 -19.66 1.60
C VAL A 71 3.75 -20.14 0.71
N TYR A 72 4.98 -20.24 1.23
CA TYR A 72 6.13 -20.80 0.50
C TYR A 72 5.87 -22.23 0.04
N SER A 73 5.25 -23.04 0.90
CA SER A 73 4.91 -24.42 0.57
C SER A 73 3.83 -24.51 -0.51
N MET A 74 2.89 -23.57 -0.53
CA MET A 74 1.82 -23.48 -1.53
C MET A 74 2.34 -23.02 -2.91
N PHE A 75 3.39 -22.18 -2.93
CA PHE A 75 3.95 -21.59 -4.14
C PHE A 75 5.49 -21.72 -4.21
N PRO A 76 6.03 -22.95 -4.28
CA PRO A 76 7.47 -23.20 -4.15
C PRO A 76 8.33 -22.63 -5.28
N LYS A 77 7.72 -22.18 -6.39
CA LYS A 77 8.40 -21.59 -7.55
C LYS A 77 8.33 -20.07 -7.57
N ALA A 78 7.50 -19.46 -6.72
CA ALA A 78 7.33 -18.02 -6.69
C ALA A 78 8.54 -17.37 -6.01
N SER A 79 9.05 -16.28 -6.59
CA SER A 79 9.97 -15.42 -5.87
C SER A 79 9.22 -14.69 -4.74
N VAL A 80 9.86 -14.46 -3.60
CA VAL A 80 9.20 -13.77 -2.48
C VAL A 80 9.96 -12.48 -2.14
N ARG A 81 9.21 -11.39 -2.10
CA ARG A 81 9.72 -10.06 -1.80
C ARG A 81 8.88 -9.44 -0.70
N PHE A 82 9.54 -8.67 0.15
CA PHE A 82 8.86 -7.78 1.07
C PHE A 82 8.99 -6.36 0.52
N SER A 83 7.89 -5.65 0.31
CA SER A 83 7.91 -4.27 -0.17
C SER A 83 7.01 -3.44 0.72
N SER A 84 7.55 -2.40 1.36
CA SER A 84 6.79 -1.62 2.33
C SER A 84 7.21 -0.16 2.41
N LEU A 85 6.24 0.64 2.84
CA LEU A 85 6.40 2.04 3.20
C LEU A 85 5.28 2.48 4.16
N ALA A 86 5.29 1.95 5.39
CA ALA A 86 4.23 2.19 6.37
C ALA A 86 2.83 1.95 5.76
N CYS A 87 1.87 2.87 5.94
CA CYS A 87 0.51 2.78 5.37
C CYS A 87 0.47 2.73 3.84
N LEU A 88 1.56 3.06 3.13
CA LEU A 88 1.62 3.07 1.67
C LEU A 88 2.04 1.72 1.08
N GLY A 89 2.07 0.66 1.88
CA GLY A 89 2.56 -0.65 1.48
C GLY A 89 1.88 -1.27 0.25
N PHE A 90 0.57 -1.11 0.04
CA PHE A 90 -0.06 -1.58 -1.20
C PHE A 90 0.43 -0.79 -2.43
N TYR A 91 0.64 0.52 -2.30
CA TYR A 91 1.23 1.34 -3.38
C TYR A 91 2.65 0.89 -3.67
N ALA A 92 3.45 0.62 -2.63
CA ALA A 92 4.80 0.07 -2.78
C ALA A 92 4.79 -1.29 -3.48
N ALA A 93 3.85 -2.18 -3.14
CA ALA A 93 3.71 -3.49 -3.78
C ALA A 93 3.29 -3.38 -5.26
N VAL A 94 2.38 -2.45 -5.59
CA VAL A 94 2.02 -2.16 -6.98
C VAL A 94 3.23 -1.61 -7.74
N LEU A 95 3.93 -0.62 -7.19
CA LEU A 95 5.15 -0.07 -7.80
C LEU A 95 6.22 -1.15 -8.02
N ASP A 96 6.44 -2.00 -7.03
CA ASP A 96 7.36 -3.13 -7.12
C ASP A 96 6.99 -4.09 -8.26
N PHE A 97 5.71 -4.49 -8.32
CA PHE A 97 5.21 -5.32 -9.41
C PHE A 97 5.38 -4.66 -10.78
N LEU A 98 5.08 -3.37 -10.90
CA LEU A 98 5.20 -2.62 -12.15
C LEU A 98 6.66 -2.56 -12.65
N GLN A 99 7.63 -2.51 -11.73
CA GLN A 99 9.05 -2.51 -12.07
C GLN A 99 9.64 -3.90 -12.31
N SER A 100 9.02 -4.95 -11.76
CA SER A 100 9.57 -6.29 -11.89
C SER A 100 9.40 -6.83 -13.31
N GLY A 101 10.17 -7.88 -13.64
CA GLY A 101 9.97 -8.65 -14.86
C GLY A 101 8.81 -9.64 -14.78
N ASP A 102 8.15 -9.74 -13.62
CA ASP A 102 7.11 -10.74 -13.39
C ASP A 102 5.82 -10.36 -14.12
N ARG A 103 5.16 -11.35 -14.70
CA ARG A 103 3.88 -11.19 -15.39
C ARG A 103 2.70 -11.22 -14.44
N ASN A 104 2.84 -11.84 -13.28
CA ASN A 104 1.81 -11.83 -12.25
C ASN A 104 2.43 -11.86 -10.85
N ALA A 105 1.68 -11.33 -9.90
CA ALA A 105 2.08 -11.28 -8.51
C ALA A 105 0.90 -11.48 -7.58
N LEU A 106 1.12 -12.26 -6.52
CA LEU A 106 0.23 -12.36 -5.39
C LEU A 106 0.69 -11.35 -4.33
N VAL A 107 -0.06 -10.27 -4.15
CA VAL A 107 0.21 -9.26 -3.13
C VAL A 107 -0.51 -9.66 -1.85
N LEU A 108 0.26 -9.82 -0.77
CA LEU A 108 -0.22 -10.14 0.56
C LEU A 108 -0.01 -8.92 1.46
N LEU A 109 -1.10 -8.40 2.02
CA LEU A 109 -1.09 -7.27 2.95
C LEU A 109 -1.45 -7.80 4.32
N LEU A 110 -0.55 -7.68 5.28
CA LEU A 110 -0.74 -8.23 6.64
C LEU A 110 -0.50 -7.12 7.66
N GLU A 111 -1.54 -6.78 8.42
CA GLU A 111 -1.48 -5.77 9.47
C GLU A 111 -1.68 -6.41 10.84
N THR A 112 -0.57 -6.59 11.55
CA THR A 112 -0.51 -7.06 12.94
C THR A 112 0.95 -6.90 13.43
N PRO A 113 1.20 -6.72 14.74
CA PRO A 113 0.20 -6.44 15.75
C PRO A 113 -0.34 -5.01 15.65
N GLY A 114 -1.64 -4.84 15.89
CA GLY A 114 -2.34 -3.54 15.81
C GLY A 114 -1.80 -2.49 16.78
N PHE A 115 -1.05 -2.90 17.81
CA PHE A 115 -0.43 -1.96 18.74
C PHE A 115 0.77 -1.21 18.15
N LEU A 116 1.53 -1.82 17.22
CA LEU A 116 2.84 -1.29 16.80
C LEU A 116 2.75 0.12 16.19
N PRO A 117 1.78 0.43 15.30
CA PRO A 117 1.62 1.77 14.74
C PRO A 117 1.50 2.87 15.81
N GLN A 118 0.82 2.62 16.93
CA GLN A 118 0.72 3.59 18.02
C GLN A 118 2.07 3.79 18.73
N TYR A 119 2.85 2.73 18.95
CA TYR A 119 4.21 2.88 19.50
C TYR A 119 5.15 3.60 18.55
N CYS A 120 5.00 3.38 17.24
CA CYS A 120 5.69 4.13 16.20
C CYS A 120 5.39 5.63 16.29
N LEU A 121 4.12 6.02 16.47
CA LEU A 121 3.74 7.42 16.70
C LEU A 121 4.32 7.98 18.01
N ASN A 122 4.24 7.21 19.10
CA ASN A 122 4.82 7.61 20.38
C ASN A 122 6.34 7.84 20.25
N ALA A 123 7.04 6.98 19.50
CA ALA A 123 8.48 7.04 19.33
C ALA A 123 8.96 8.32 18.62
N ILE A 124 8.11 8.92 17.77
CA ILE A 124 8.37 10.20 17.09
C ILE A 124 7.73 11.41 17.80
N GLY A 125 7.16 11.22 18.99
CA GLY A 125 6.50 12.29 19.74
C GLY A 125 5.17 12.77 19.16
N ALA A 126 4.62 12.05 18.17
CA ALA A 126 3.32 12.35 17.57
C ALA A 126 2.16 11.59 18.22
N GLY A 127 2.46 10.56 19.01
CA GLY A 127 1.45 9.81 19.77
C GLY A 127 1.13 10.52 21.08
N GLN A 128 -0.14 10.89 21.28
CA GLN A 128 -0.62 11.52 22.51
C GLN A 128 -0.71 10.53 23.68
N GLY A 129 0.39 9.89 24.05
CA GLY A 129 0.43 8.98 25.21
C GLY A 129 -0.42 7.70 25.07
N GLY A 130 -0.80 7.30 23.85
CA GLY A 130 -1.39 5.98 23.57
C GLY A 130 -2.82 5.94 23.00
N PHE A 131 -3.50 7.07 22.80
CA PHE A 131 -4.92 7.10 22.38
C PHE A 131 -5.20 7.73 21.01
N GLY A 132 -4.31 7.58 20.02
CA GLY A 132 -4.42 8.32 18.74
C GLY A 132 -4.71 7.49 17.49
N LEU A 133 -4.22 6.26 17.41
CA LEU A 133 -4.28 5.45 16.19
C LEU A 133 -4.62 4.01 16.54
N ASN A 134 -5.92 3.71 16.53
CA ASN A 134 -6.42 2.34 16.68
C ASN A 134 -6.34 1.62 15.33
N ALA A 135 -5.14 1.10 15.06
CA ALA A 135 -4.87 0.28 13.89
C ALA A 135 -5.67 -1.03 13.96
N GLN A 136 -6.44 -1.27 12.92
CA GLN A 136 -7.22 -2.48 12.76
C GLN A 136 -6.31 -3.55 12.21
N GLU A 137 -6.24 -4.68 12.91
CA GLU A 137 -5.58 -5.83 12.34
C GLU A 137 -6.39 -6.33 11.14
N GLY A 138 -5.70 -6.70 10.08
CA GLY A 138 -6.34 -7.29 8.92
C GLY A 138 -5.39 -8.04 8.00
N PHE A 139 -6.01 -8.78 7.08
CA PHE A 139 -5.32 -9.42 5.98
C PHE A 139 -6.05 -9.08 4.68
N ALA A 140 -5.30 -8.69 3.66
CA ALA A 140 -5.82 -8.56 2.31
C ALA A 140 -4.90 -9.25 1.32
N VAL A 141 -5.52 -9.68 0.23
CA VAL A 141 -4.87 -10.32 -0.90
C VAL A 141 -5.30 -9.60 -2.16
N ALA A 142 -4.37 -9.38 -3.07
CA ALA A 142 -4.66 -8.93 -4.42
C ALA A 142 -3.81 -9.71 -5.43
N TYR A 143 -4.40 -10.06 -6.56
CA TYR A 143 -3.69 -10.71 -7.66
C TYR A 143 -3.47 -9.70 -8.78
N LEU A 144 -2.21 -9.33 -9.01
CA LEU A 144 -1.81 -8.42 -10.07
C LEU A 144 -1.36 -9.21 -11.30
N GLU A 145 -1.70 -8.73 -12.49
CA GLU A 145 -1.33 -9.38 -13.75
C GLU A 145 -0.98 -8.32 -14.80
N LYS A 146 0.10 -8.54 -15.57
CA LYS A 146 0.45 -7.79 -16.78
C LYS A 146 -0.09 -8.57 -17.95
N ILE A 147 -1.11 -8.03 -18.60
CA ILE A 147 -1.75 -8.67 -19.74
C ILE A 147 -1.46 -7.91 -21.03
N PRO A 148 -1.20 -8.60 -22.14
CA PRO A 148 -1.18 -7.99 -23.45
C PRO A 148 -2.42 -7.14 -23.72
N ARG A 149 -2.25 -5.95 -24.29
CA ARG A 149 -3.36 -5.02 -24.58
C ARG A 149 -4.49 -5.66 -25.40
N ASP A 150 -4.15 -6.52 -26.35
CA ASP A 150 -5.10 -7.26 -27.20
C ASP A 150 -5.89 -8.35 -26.44
N ARG A 151 -5.52 -8.65 -25.19
CA ARG A 151 -6.21 -9.59 -24.31
C ARG A 151 -7.03 -8.90 -23.21
N LEU A 152 -7.07 -7.57 -23.19
CA LEU A 152 -7.95 -6.82 -22.30
C LEU A 152 -9.41 -7.15 -22.62
N LYS A 153 -10.20 -7.36 -21.57
CA LYS A 153 -11.64 -7.61 -21.66
C LYS A 153 -12.41 -6.53 -20.92
N VAL A 154 -13.61 -6.26 -21.39
CA VAL A 154 -14.57 -5.40 -20.70
C VAL A 154 -14.72 -5.88 -19.26
N GLY A 155 -14.73 -4.93 -18.31
CA GLY A 155 -14.83 -5.23 -16.89
C GLY A 155 -13.50 -5.58 -16.21
N MET A 156 -12.39 -5.78 -16.92
CA MET A 156 -11.08 -5.89 -16.27
C MET A 156 -10.67 -4.58 -15.62
N MET A 157 -10.11 -4.66 -14.41
CA MET A 157 -9.70 -3.52 -13.60
C MET A 157 -8.23 -3.19 -13.88
N ILE A 158 -8.00 -2.06 -14.54
CA ILE A 158 -6.69 -1.57 -14.96
C ILE A 158 -6.10 -0.67 -13.89
N VAL A 159 -4.82 -0.87 -13.57
CA VAL A 159 -4.03 0.09 -12.79
C VAL A 159 -3.56 1.19 -13.73
N ASN A 160 -4.12 2.39 -13.60
CA ASN A 160 -3.91 3.55 -14.48
C ASN A 160 -2.81 4.53 -14.04
N ASP A 161 -2.41 4.51 -12.79
CA ASP A 161 -1.21 5.18 -12.28
C ASP A 161 -1.01 4.74 -10.83
N CYS A 162 0.22 4.76 -10.33
CA CYS A 162 0.52 4.51 -8.93
C CYS A 162 1.70 5.37 -8.49
N GLN A 163 1.50 6.39 -7.67
CA GLN A 163 2.59 7.30 -7.25
C GLN A 163 2.68 7.31 -5.73
N ILE A 164 3.90 7.51 -5.25
CA ILE A 164 4.18 7.92 -3.88
C ILE A 164 4.90 9.26 -3.96
N PHE A 165 4.26 10.31 -3.46
CA PHE A 165 4.87 11.63 -3.38
C PHE A 165 5.58 11.78 -2.04
N GLY A 166 6.87 12.11 -2.10
CA GLY A 166 7.67 12.42 -0.92
C GLY A 166 7.68 13.93 -0.66
N GLN A 167 7.64 14.33 0.61
CA GLN A 167 7.86 15.74 0.99
C GLN A 167 9.37 16.05 1.06
N PRO A 168 9.93 16.93 0.23
CA PRO A 168 11.35 17.28 0.38
C PRO A 168 11.61 17.93 1.75
N GLU A 169 12.79 17.74 2.36
CA GLU A 169 13.16 18.32 3.68
C GLU A 169 13.15 19.86 3.73
N LYS A 170 13.01 20.54 2.60
CA LYS A 170 13.06 22.01 2.50
C LYS A 170 11.83 22.64 3.17
N ILE A 171 11.96 23.90 3.59
CA ILE A 171 10.90 24.71 4.25
C ILE A 171 9.55 24.66 3.51
N ASN A 172 9.56 24.49 2.18
CA ASN A 172 8.35 24.42 1.34
C ASN A 172 7.96 22.99 0.93
N GLY A 173 8.48 21.95 1.59
CA GLY A 173 8.32 20.56 1.18
C GLY A 173 6.87 20.12 1.04
N VAL A 174 6.03 20.49 2.02
CA VAL A 174 4.58 20.23 2.02
C VAL A 174 3.92 20.82 0.78
N LEU A 175 4.18 22.11 0.51
CA LEU A 175 3.62 22.81 -0.65
C LEU A 175 4.06 22.19 -1.97
N GLN A 176 5.32 21.72 -2.05
CA GLN A 176 5.83 21.01 -3.23
C GLN A 176 5.13 19.66 -3.41
N CYS A 177 4.93 18.90 -2.34
CA CYS A 177 4.18 17.64 -2.36
C CYS A 177 2.75 17.88 -2.85
N ILE A 178 2.05 18.89 -2.31
CA ILE A 178 0.69 19.27 -2.71
C ILE A 178 0.63 19.65 -4.19
N ARG A 179 1.51 20.53 -4.67
CA ARG A 179 1.53 20.96 -6.08
C ARG A 179 1.77 19.79 -7.02
N LYS A 180 2.82 18.99 -6.78
CA LYS A 180 3.12 17.81 -7.60
C LYS A 180 1.96 16.82 -7.63
N SER A 181 1.35 16.56 -6.47
CA SER A 181 0.22 15.65 -6.36
C SER A 181 -1.01 16.19 -7.10
N ALA A 182 -1.31 17.48 -6.95
CA ALA A 182 -2.43 18.14 -7.62
C ALA A 182 -2.25 18.12 -9.15
N ASP A 183 -1.06 18.48 -9.64
CA ASP A 183 -0.71 18.43 -11.07
C ASP A 183 -0.85 17.01 -11.62
N CYS A 184 -0.40 16.01 -10.86
CA CYS A 184 -0.56 14.61 -11.22
C CYS A 184 -2.04 14.22 -11.32
N ILE A 185 -2.84 14.51 -10.28
CA ILE A 185 -4.27 14.22 -10.27
C ILE A 185 -4.96 14.88 -11.46
N MET A 186 -4.73 16.17 -11.71
CA MET A 186 -5.33 16.90 -12.83
C MET A 186 -4.95 16.29 -14.19
N ARG A 187 -3.68 15.89 -14.36
CA ARG A 187 -3.21 15.20 -15.56
C ARG A 187 -3.86 13.81 -15.74
N LEU A 188 -4.14 13.10 -14.66
CA LEU A 188 -4.82 11.81 -14.71
C LEU A 188 -6.31 11.97 -15.04
N GLN A 189 -6.96 12.97 -14.45
CA GLN A 189 -8.36 13.31 -14.69
C GLN A 189 -8.64 13.72 -16.13
N SER A 190 -7.68 14.35 -16.82
CA SER A 190 -7.82 14.70 -18.24
C SER A 190 -7.74 13.49 -19.18
N LYS A 191 -7.16 12.37 -18.71
CA LYS A 191 -7.10 11.12 -19.47
C LYS A 191 -8.32 10.23 -19.21
N ILE A 192 -8.63 10.03 -17.93
CA ILE A 192 -9.71 9.19 -17.44
C ILE A 192 -10.32 9.92 -16.25
N TYR A 193 -11.57 10.36 -16.39
CA TYR A 193 -12.29 10.97 -15.27
C TYR A 193 -12.47 9.91 -14.17
N SER A 194 -12.12 10.23 -12.93
CA SER A 194 -12.21 9.26 -11.83
C SER A 194 -12.66 9.94 -10.55
N LYS A 195 -13.42 9.25 -9.69
CA LYS A 195 -13.71 9.77 -8.36
C LYS A 195 -12.48 9.68 -7.47
N ILE A 196 -12.14 10.77 -6.79
CA ILE A 196 -11.02 10.82 -5.85
C ILE A 196 -11.56 10.45 -4.48
N VAL A 197 -10.89 9.52 -3.79
CA VAL A 197 -11.24 9.14 -2.42
C VAL A 197 -10.28 9.83 -1.46
N SER A 198 -10.86 10.51 -0.48
CA SER A 198 -10.13 11.32 0.49
C SER A 198 -9.30 10.48 1.44
N PHE A 199 -8.17 11.05 1.86
CA PHE A 199 -7.34 10.54 2.95
C PHE A 199 -7.63 11.27 4.29
N GLU A 200 -8.65 12.13 4.33
CA GLU A 200 -8.90 13.04 5.44
C GLU A 200 -9.07 12.30 6.77
N LEU A 201 -8.15 12.59 7.69
CA LEU A 201 -8.10 12.16 9.08
C LEU A 201 -8.02 13.42 9.98
N PRO A 202 -8.39 13.32 11.27
CA PRO A 202 -8.27 14.42 12.26
C PRO A 202 -6.81 14.61 12.71
N LEU A 203 -5.89 14.65 11.75
CA LEU A 203 -4.46 14.83 11.96
C LEU A 203 -4.08 16.17 11.33
N GLN A 204 -3.26 16.96 12.03
CA GLN A 204 -2.80 18.26 11.55
C GLN A 204 -2.21 18.19 10.12
N TRP A 205 -1.47 17.12 9.83
CA TRP A 205 -0.91 16.87 8.49
C TRP A 205 -2.00 16.71 7.42
N SER A 206 -3.04 15.93 7.72
CA SER A 206 -4.18 15.72 6.83
C SER A 206 -4.91 17.03 6.53
N GLU A 207 -5.22 17.82 7.57
CA GLU A 207 -5.89 19.10 7.41
C GLU A 207 -5.09 20.08 6.54
N GLN A 208 -3.77 20.15 6.74
CA GLN A 208 -2.88 20.99 5.94
C GLN A 208 -2.88 20.58 4.46
N MET A 209 -2.77 19.27 4.18
CA MET A 209 -2.80 18.75 2.82
C MET A 209 -4.14 19.03 2.14
N ILE A 210 -5.27 18.76 2.80
CA ILE A 210 -6.61 19.04 2.28
C ILE A 210 -6.80 20.53 2.00
N LYS A 211 -6.38 21.42 2.91
CA LYS A 211 -6.45 22.87 2.71
C LYS A 211 -5.62 23.30 1.51
N GLY A 212 -4.41 22.79 1.35
CA GLY A 212 -3.58 23.13 0.19
C GLY A 212 -4.13 22.58 -1.12
N PHE A 213 -4.72 21.38 -1.15
CA PHE A 213 -5.42 20.87 -2.34
C PHE A 213 -6.61 21.73 -2.73
N ARG A 214 -7.40 22.24 -1.77
CA ARG A 214 -8.50 23.18 -2.04
C ARG A 214 -8.02 24.47 -2.73
N GLN A 215 -6.78 24.88 -2.47
CA GLN A 215 -6.18 26.07 -3.08
C GLN A 215 -5.51 25.76 -4.43
N ALA A 216 -4.94 24.57 -4.57
CA ALA A 216 -4.15 24.18 -5.75
C ALA A 216 -5.02 23.66 -6.90
N MET A 217 -6.21 23.11 -6.61
CA MET A 217 -7.04 22.44 -7.60
C MET A 217 -8.28 23.27 -7.95
N PRO A 218 -8.66 23.38 -9.23
CA PRO A 218 -9.92 24.01 -9.63
C PRO A 218 -11.11 23.10 -9.38
N ASP A 219 -12.32 23.67 -9.34
CA ASP A 219 -13.54 22.88 -9.42
C ASP A 219 -13.65 22.18 -10.79
N PRO A 220 -14.22 20.96 -10.87
CA PRO A 220 -14.82 20.16 -9.78
C PRO A 220 -13.83 19.28 -9.01
N HIS A 221 -12.52 19.40 -9.24
CA HIS A 221 -11.52 18.50 -8.67
C HIS A 221 -11.12 18.83 -7.22
N THR A 222 -11.74 19.86 -6.63
CA THR A 222 -11.46 20.28 -5.25
C THR A 222 -11.88 19.20 -4.23
N PRO A 223 -11.21 19.13 -3.07
CA PRO A 223 -11.53 18.17 -2.01
C PRO A 223 -12.98 18.12 -1.54
N LYS A 224 -13.76 19.18 -1.73
CA LYS A 224 -15.19 19.20 -1.35
C LYS A 224 -16.04 18.21 -2.15
N ASN A 225 -15.55 17.79 -3.33
CA ASN A 225 -16.24 16.85 -4.22
C ASN A 225 -15.62 15.44 -4.16
N TRP A 226 -14.65 15.20 -3.27
CA TRP A 226 -14.02 13.89 -3.11
C TRP A 226 -14.95 12.96 -2.32
N LEU A 227 -14.86 11.67 -2.60
CA LEU A 227 -15.53 10.63 -1.81
C LEU A 227 -14.88 10.55 -0.43
N LYS A 228 -15.67 10.20 0.58
CA LYS A 228 -15.14 9.95 1.93
C LYS A 228 -14.30 8.67 1.94
N GLY A 229 -13.19 8.69 2.65
CA GLY A 229 -12.40 7.49 2.91
C GLY A 229 -13.05 6.57 3.94
N CYS A 230 -12.55 5.33 4.01
CA CYS A 230 -13.03 4.30 4.94
C CYS A 230 -12.47 4.45 6.36
N GLU A 231 -11.33 5.12 6.51
CA GLU A 231 -10.71 5.38 7.82
C GLU A 231 -11.44 6.48 8.60
N THR A 232 -11.36 6.38 9.93
CA THR A 232 -11.90 7.36 10.87
C THR A 232 -10.86 7.73 11.91
N GLU A 233 -11.19 8.64 12.82
CA GLU A 233 -10.34 8.97 13.96
C GLU A 233 -9.91 7.72 14.76
N THR A 234 -10.81 6.74 14.86
CA THR A 234 -10.68 5.55 15.72
C THR A 234 -10.48 4.25 14.95
N ARG A 235 -10.35 4.29 13.62
CA ARG A 235 -10.14 3.08 12.80
C ARG A 235 -9.21 3.38 11.65
N HIS A 236 -8.05 2.75 11.67
CA HIS A 236 -7.00 2.89 10.67
C HIS A 236 -6.69 1.53 10.06
N TYR A 237 -6.69 1.43 8.73
CA TYR A 237 -6.52 0.15 8.02
C TYR A 237 -5.15 0.04 7.35
N LEU A 238 -4.32 1.08 7.44
CA LEU A 238 -2.92 1.05 7.07
C LEU A 238 -2.73 0.59 5.62
N THR A 239 -1.93 -0.46 5.36
CA THR A 239 -1.69 -0.93 3.99
C THR A 239 -2.93 -1.52 3.34
N LEU A 240 -3.96 -1.93 4.11
CA LEU A 240 -5.20 -2.50 3.60
C LEU A 240 -6.13 -1.44 3.01
N LYS A 241 -5.96 -0.17 3.40
CA LYS A 241 -6.86 0.93 3.03
C LYS A 241 -7.20 0.94 1.53
N PRO A 242 -6.24 0.91 0.59
CA PRO A 242 -6.58 1.01 -0.83
C PRO A 242 -7.49 -0.13 -1.31
N ILE A 243 -7.26 -1.36 -0.83
CA ILE A 243 -8.12 -2.51 -1.16
C ILE A 243 -9.53 -2.31 -0.60
N MET A 244 -9.63 -1.78 0.62
CA MET A 244 -10.92 -1.49 1.23
C MET A 244 -11.67 -0.37 0.51
N GLU A 245 -10.98 0.68 0.06
CA GLU A 245 -11.60 1.75 -0.73
C GLU A 245 -12.14 1.23 -2.08
N LEU A 246 -11.40 0.33 -2.75
CA LEU A 246 -11.89 -0.30 -3.99
C LEU A 246 -13.18 -1.09 -3.74
N SER A 247 -13.28 -1.77 -2.60
CA SER A 247 -14.50 -2.50 -2.22
C SER A 247 -15.65 -1.58 -1.82
N LEU A 248 -15.36 -0.53 -1.05
CA LEU A 248 -16.35 0.41 -0.54
C LEU A 248 -16.99 1.23 -1.67
N HIS A 249 -16.17 1.71 -2.60
CA HIS A 249 -16.59 2.56 -3.72
C HIS A 249 -16.65 1.80 -5.06
N LYS A 250 -17.03 0.51 -4.99
CA LYS A 250 -17.06 -0.38 -6.17
C LYS A 250 -18.03 0.07 -7.25
N ASN A 251 -19.07 0.83 -6.89
CA ASN A 251 -20.06 1.32 -7.85
C ASN A 251 -19.48 2.52 -8.62
N GLU A 252 -18.85 3.46 -7.93
CA GLU A 252 -18.17 4.62 -8.49
C GLU A 252 -17.01 4.19 -9.40
N LEU A 253 -16.28 3.14 -9.00
CA LEU A 253 -15.23 2.50 -9.79
C LEU A 253 -15.78 1.95 -11.13
N LYS A 254 -16.97 1.35 -11.13
CA LYS A 254 -17.65 0.83 -12.34
C LYS A 254 -18.16 1.92 -13.27
N GLU A 255 -18.44 3.11 -12.74
CA GLU A 255 -19.02 4.21 -13.53
C GLU A 255 -17.95 5.11 -14.15
N THR A 256 -16.87 5.39 -13.42
CA THR A 256 -15.87 6.40 -13.83
C THR A 256 -14.43 5.95 -13.63
N GLY A 257 -14.14 5.22 -12.55
CA GLY A 257 -12.78 4.99 -12.09
C GLY A 257 -12.58 5.60 -10.71
N LEU A 258 -11.51 5.19 -10.03
CA LEU A 258 -11.24 5.58 -8.65
C LEU A 258 -9.79 6.02 -8.49
N ILE A 259 -9.57 7.06 -7.68
CA ILE A 259 -8.25 7.48 -7.20
C ILE A 259 -8.23 7.42 -5.67
N PRO A 260 -8.00 6.25 -5.05
CA PRO A 260 -7.73 6.17 -3.63
C PRO A 260 -6.42 6.85 -3.25
N LEU A 261 -6.51 7.83 -2.34
CA LEU A 261 -5.37 8.50 -1.75
C LEU A 261 -5.12 7.99 -0.33
N THR A 262 -3.85 7.89 0.06
CA THR A 262 -3.45 7.47 1.42
C THR A 262 -2.32 8.36 1.93
N LEU A 263 -2.40 8.79 3.18
CA LEU A 263 -1.26 9.44 3.85
C LEU A 263 -0.34 8.39 4.44
N GLY A 264 0.95 8.51 4.13
CA GLY A 264 2.00 7.66 4.67
C GLY A 264 2.82 8.37 5.74
N ALA A 265 3.48 7.57 6.58
CA ALA A 265 4.47 8.07 7.53
C ALA A 265 5.59 8.85 6.81
N GLY A 266 6.10 9.89 7.49
CA GLY A 266 7.15 10.75 6.96
C GLY A 266 6.68 11.69 5.84
N GLY A 267 5.45 12.22 5.92
CA GLY A 267 4.99 13.29 5.02
C GLY A 267 4.69 12.84 3.58
N ARG A 268 4.32 11.57 3.39
CA ARG A 268 4.13 10.98 2.07
C ARG A 268 2.66 10.89 1.68
N LEU A 269 2.38 10.95 0.38
CA LEU A 269 1.04 10.73 -0.18
C LEU A 269 1.09 9.63 -1.24
N GLY A 270 0.35 8.55 -1.02
CA GLY A 270 0.09 7.52 -2.03
C GLY A 270 -1.10 7.91 -2.90
N LEU A 271 -0.97 7.67 -4.20
CA LEU A 271 -2.02 7.83 -5.21
C LEU A 271 -2.04 6.57 -6.07
N LEU A 272 -3.22 6.01 -6.30
CA LEU A 272 -3.42 4.88 -7.19
C LEU A 272 -4.65 5.22 -8.04
N GLN A 273 -4.51 5.32 -9.37
CA GLN A 273 -5.67 5.44 -10.24
C GLN A 273 -6.02 4.06 -10.77
N VAL A 274 -7.29 3.68 -10.68
CA VAL A 274 -7.83 2.41 -11.14
C VAL A 274 -9.08 2.67 -11.95
N SER A 275 -9.30 1.94 -13.04
CA SER A 275 -10.56 2.00 -13.80
C SER A 275 -10.86 0.67 -14.46
N HIS A 276 -12.11 0.44 -14.86
CA HIS A 276 -12.41 -0.64 -15.78
C HIS A 276 -12.01 -0.31 -17.22
N HIS A 277 -11.64 -1.35 -17.99
CA HIS A 277 -11.30 -1.23 -19.41
C HIS A 277 -12.37 -0.51 -20.24
N SER A 278 -13.65 -0.65 -19.89
CA SER A 278 -14.77 0.03 -20.54
C SER A 278 -14.70 1.57 -20.54
N HIS A 279 -13.89 2.16 -19.66
CA HIS A 279 -13.69 3.61 -19.61
C HIS A 279 -12.58 4.10 -20.55
N HIS A 280 -11.89 3.19 -21.23
CA HIS A 280 -10.87 3.52 -22.21
C HIS A 280 -11.51 3.49 -23.59
N ASN A 281 -11.60 4.64 -24.26
CA ASN A 281 -12.10 4.70 -25.63
C ASN A 281 -11.15 3.93 -26.58
N ASP A 282 -11.69 3.12 -27.47
CA ASP A 282 -10.93 2.30 -28.46
C ASP A 282 -9.99 3.12 -29.37
N GLY A 283 -10.13 4.44 -29.41
CA GLY A 283 -9.27 5.37 -30.15
C GLY A 283 -8.29 6.20 -29.32
N ASN A 284 -8.29 6.08 -27.99
CA ASN A 284 -7.38 6.86 -27.15
C ASN A 284 -6.12 6.02 -26.84
N PRO A 285 -4.93 6.39 -27.36
CA PRO A 285 -3.68 5.70 -27.06
C PRO A 285 -3.22 5.91 -25.60
N SER A 286 -4.09 6.45 -24.73
CA SER A 286 -3.76 6.97 -23.40
C SER A 286 -3.63 5.92 -22.29
N ILE A 287 -3.74 4.61 -22.59
CA ILE A 287 -3.01 3.59 -21.83
C ILE A 287 -1.52 3.75 -22.14
N SER A 288 -0.98 4.94 -21.86
CA SER A 288 0.40 5.28 -22.14
C SER A 288 1.24 4.47 -21.19
N CYS A 289 1.90 3.44 -21.72
CA CYS A 289 2.97 2.65 -21.14
C CYS A 289 3.41 3.05 -19.72
N TRP A 290 3.24 2.11 -18.78
CA TRP A 290 3.51 2.14 -17.33
C TRP A 290 4.95 2.43 -16.91
N ARG A 291 5.77 3.07 -17.76
CA ARG A 291 7.14 3.45 -17.43
C ARG A 291 7.16 4.74 -16.63
N GLN A 292 6.76 4.63 -15.36
CA GLN A 292 7.05 5.68 -14.40
C GLN A 292 8.56 5.80 -14.27
N LYS A 293 9.10 6.92 -14.76
CA LYS A 293 10.50 7.28 -14.56
C LYS A 293 10.70 7.63 -13.08
N GLY A 294 11.80 7.16 -12.50
CA GLY A 294 12.24 7.59 -11.18
C GLY A 294 11.79 6.72 -10.01
N ILE A 295 11.08 5.61 -10.24
CA ILE A 295 10.87 4.64 -9.16
C ILE A 295 12.23 4.03 -8.78
N THR A 296 12.62 4.15 -7.52
CA THR A 296 13.90 3.65 -7.01
C THR A 296 13.65 2.84 -5.74
N PRO A 297 13.50 1.51 -5.83
CA PRO A 297 13.41 0.70 -4.63
C PRO A 297 14.73 0.81 -3.88
N ARG A 298 14.67 1.06 -2.58
CA ARG A 298 15.84 0.88 -1.73
C ARG A 298 15.92 -0.59 -1.38
N ILE A 299 16.88 -1.27 -2.01
CA ILE A 299 17.16 -2.66 -1.71
C ILE A 299 17.80 -2.74 -0.32
N CYS A 300 17.15 -3.49 0.55
CA CYS A 300 17.53 -3.68 1.94
C CYS A 300 18.03 -5.12 2.18
N HIS A 301 18.71 -5.34 3.30
CA HIS A 301 19.32 -6.63 3.62
C HIS A 301 18.42 -7.44 4.55
N PHE A 302 17.65 -8.39 3.99
CA PHE A 302 16.60 -9.13 4.71
C PHE A 302 17.07 -9.68 6.06
N ASN A 303 18.10 -10.53 6.09
CA ASN A 303 18.57 -11.16 7.33
C ASN A 303 19.11 -10.15 8.35
N ALA A 304 19.93 -9.18 7.89
CA ALA A 304 20.53 -8.19 8.77
C ALA A 304 19.48 -7.25 9.37
N ASP A 305 18.44 -6.92 8.62
CA ASP A 305 17.37 -6.07 9.11
C ASP A 305 16.39 -6.84 9.99
N LEU A 306 16.04 -8.08 9.64
CA LEU A 306 15.19 -8.93 10.46
C LEU A 306 15.75 -9.09 11.89
N GLU A 307 17.07 -9.21 12.04
CA GLU A 307 17.73 -9.21 13.37
C GLU A 307 17.50 -7.89 14.14
N LYS A 308 17.53 -6.75 13.47
CA LYS A 308 17.20 -5.46 14.10
C LYS A 308 15.75 -5.47 14.60
N TYR A 309 14.80 -5.97 13.81
CA TYR A 309 13.40 -6.06 14.25
C TYR A 309 13.20 -7.06 15.38
N ARG A 310 13.95 -8.18 15.42
CA ARG A 310 13.93 -9.11 16.56
C ARG A 310 14.33 -8.41 17.85
N SER A 311 15.38 -7.58 17.80
CA SER A 311 15.78 -6.79 18.98
C SER A 311 14.68 -5.82 19.46
N VAL A 312 13.86 -5.27 18.55
CA VAL A 312 12.68 -4.46 18.92
C VAL A 312 11.65 -5.35 19.61
N ALA A 313 11.37 -6.54 19.05
CA ALA A 313 10.40 -7.48 19.62
C ALA A 313 10.80 -7.93 21.03
N ASP A 314 12.07 -8.24 21.26
CA ASP A 314 12.60 -8.61 22.58
C ASP A 314 12.42 -7.49 23.61
N CYS A 315 12.51 -6.22 23.18
CA CYS A 315 12.27 -5.08 24.06
C CYS A 315 10.80 -5.00 24.51
N PHE A 316 9.85 -5.48 23.71
CA PHE A 316 8.44 -5.57 24.13
C PHE A 316 8.19 -6.69 25.15
N SER A 317 9.05 -7.72 25.21
CA SER A 317 8.97 -8.80 26.20
C SER A 317 9.49 -8.40 27.58
N SER A 318 10.17 -7.25 27.71
CA SER A 318 10.68 -6.71 28.99
C SER A 318 10.08 -5.32 29.27
N PRO A 319 8.77 -5.22 29.59
CA PRO A 319 8.11 -3.95 29.83
C PRO A 319 8.74 -3.21 31.02
N GLY A 320 9.12 -1.95 30.82
CA GLY A 320 9.69 -1.11 31.89
C GLY A 320 10.65 -0.01 31.45
N ASN A 321 11.21 -0.09 30.23
CA ASN A 321 12.08 0.95 29.69
C ASN A 321 11.55 1.50 28.35
N TRP A 322 10.43 2.21 28.41
CA TRP A 322 9.79 2.84 27.25
C TRP A 322 10.71 3.76 26.45
N PRO A 323 11.57 4.62 27.06
CA PRO A 323 12.52 5.42 26.30
C PRO A 323 13.44 4.58 25.42
N ARG A 324 13.95 3.45 25.94
CA ARG A 324 14.78 2.52 25.16
C ARG A 324 13.98 1.85 24.04
N ILE A 325 12.75 1.41 24.30
CA ILE A 325 11.87 0.82 23.27
C ILE A 325 11.65 1.82 22.13
N TYR A 326 11.31 3.07 22.44
CA TYR A 326 11.09 4.12 21.45
C TYR A 326 12.34 4.45 20.64
N GLU A 327 13.51 4.48 21.28
CA GLU A 327 14.79 4.61 20.58
C GLU A 327 15.02 3.43 19.62
N GLN A 328 14.81 2.20 20.07
CA GLN A 328 15.00 1.00 19.25
C GLN A 328 14.06 0.98 18.04
N ILE A 329 12.80 1.39 18.22
CA ILE A 329 11.81 1.57 17.14
C ILE A 329 12.34 2.58 16.10
N ARG A 330 12.74 3.79 16.54
CA ARG A 330 13.30 4.82 15.64
C ARG A 330 14.54 4.33 14.88
N GLN A 331 15.40 3.56 15.54
CA GLN A 331 16.62 3.02 14.95
C GLN A 331 16.40 1.80 14.06
N SER A 332 15.23 1.17 14.08
CA SER A 332 14.97 -0.07 13.34
C SER A 332 14.13 0.18 12.10
N LEU A 333 12.99 0.87 12.23
CA LEU A 333 12.04 1.05 11.13
C LEU A 333 12.56 2.04 10.09
N TYR A 334 12.48 1.67 8.82
CA TYR A 334 13.11 2.39 7.73
C TYR A 334 12.36 3.67 7.36
N TYR A 335 11.03 3.68 7.45
CA TYR A 335 10.26 4.89 7.20
C TYR A 335 10.54 6.05 8.17
N PHE A 336 11.26 5.81 9.28
CA PHE A 336 11.75 6.87 10.18
C PHE A 336 13.16 7.39 9.85
N LYS A 337 13.98 6.59 9.16
CA LYS A 337 15.43 6.86 9.05
C LYS A 337 15.79 7.96 8.07
N THR A 338 14.89 8.34 7.17
CA THR A 338 15.29 9.18 6.04
C THR A 338 14.26 10.24 5.70
N PRO A 339 14.29 11.39 6.42
CA PRO A 339 13.74 12.61 5.89
C PRO A 339 14.54 13.07 4.64
N ALA A 340 15.86 12.83 4.60
CA ALA A 340 16.77 13.22 3.50
C ALA A 340 16.54 12.47 2.17
N GLU A 341 15.75 11.39 2.20
CA GLU A 341 15.43 10.59 1.02
C GLU A 341 13.93 10.61 0.72
N GLN A 342 13.18 11.63 1.12
CA GLN A 342 11.78 11.80 0.71
C GLN A 342 11.67 12.15 -0.80
N LYS A 343 12.13 11.22 -1.64
CA LYS A 343 12.03 11.17 -3.08
C LYS A 343 10.68 10.58 -3.45
N ASP A 344 10.18 11.00 -4.60
CA ASP A 344 8.98 10.40 -5.18
C ASP A 344 9.29 8.93 -5.53
N ASN A 345 8.29 8.06 -5.32
CA ASN A 345 8.35 6.62 -5.59
C ASN A 345 9.49 5.86 -4.91
N LEU A 346 9.97 6.36 -3.76
CA LEU A 346 10.83 5.59 -2.86
C LEU A 346 9.98 4.64 -2.03
N PHE A 347 10.36 3.36 -2.02
CA PHE A 347 9.91 2.36 -1.06
C PHE A 347 11.06 1.42 -0.69
N TYR A 348 10.89 0.64 0.37
CA TYR A 348 11.89 -0.31 0.83
C TYR A 348 11.53 -1.71 0.35
N GLN A 349 12.52 -2.41 -0.21
CA GLN A 349 12.36 -3.77 -0.71
C GLN A 349 13.38 -4.69 -0.07
N TRP A 350 12.92 -5.84 0.41
CA TRP A 350 13.75 -6.93 0.85
C TRP A 350 13.48 -8.16 -0.02
N VAL A 351 14.53 -8.70 -0.63
CA VAL A 351 14.43 -9.98 -1.35
C VAL A 351 14.58 -11.10 -0.33
N VAL A 352 13.57 -11.97 -0.24
CA VAL A 352 13.63 -13.15 0.62
C VAL A 352 14.17 -14.30 -0.23
N ARG A 353 15.29 -14.88 0.20
CA ARG A 353 15.98 -15.96 -0.51
C ARG A 353 15.81 -17.28 0.22
#